data_AF-A0A9R1ENF5-F1
#
_entry.id   AF-A0A9R1ENF5-F1
#
_cell.length_a   1.000
_cell.length_b   1.000
_cell.length_c   1.000
_cell.angle_alpha   90.00
_cell.angle_beta   90.00
_cell.angle_gamma   90.00
#
_symmetry.space_group_name_H-M   'P 1'
#
loop_
_entity.id
_entity.type
_entity.pdbx_description
1 polymer ?
#
loop_
_entity_poly.entity_id
_entity_poly.type
_entity_poly.pdbx_seq_one_letter_code
_entity_poly.pdbx_strand_id
1 'polypeptide(L)'
;MNYRRNLYDKRISQEVVGDLLGEEFKGYIFKIMGGCDKQGFPMKQGVLTSGRVRLLLHRGTPCFRGFGRRNGERRRKSVRGCIVSQDLSVINLVIVKKGENDLPGLTDTEKPRMRGPKRASKIKKLFNLGKDDDVRSYVNTYRRTFLNKKGKKVSKAPKIQRLVTPLTLQRKRARIADKKKRIAKKKSEAAEYQKLLAQRLKEQRDRRSESMAKRRSKLSAATKAPAASA
;
A
#
# COMPACT_ATOMS: atom_id res chain seq x y z
N MET A 1 25.65 -39.79 -19.01
CA MET A 1 25.08 -39.92 -17.65
C MET A 1 23.72 -39.24 -17.57
N ASN A 2 22.77 -39.77 -16.77
CA ASN A 2 21.44 -39.17 -16.60
C ASN A 2 21.44 -38.08 -15.50
N TYR A 3 22.08 -36.95 -15.78
CA TYR A 3 22.24 -35.81 -14.84
C TYR A 3 20.92 -35.30 -14.22
N ARG A 4 19.80 -35.51 -14.92
CA ARG A 4 18.44 -35.10 -14.51
C ARG A 4 17.90 -35.83 -13.27
N ARG A 5 18.37 -37.06 -12.98
CA ARG A 5 17.88 -37.84 -11.83
C ARG A 5 18.22 -37.17 -10.50
N ASN A 6 19.29 -36.40 -10.46
CA ASN A 6 19.76 -35.67 -9.27
C ASN A 6 18.82 -34.53 -8.85
N LEU A 7 17.82 -34.19 -9.68
CA LEU A 7 16.78 -33.22 -9.38
C LEU A 7 15.48 -33.86 -8.89
N TYR A 8 15.28 -35.17 -9.09
CA TYR A 8 14.05 -35.85 -8.71
C TYR A 8 13.89 -35.93 -7.19
N ASP A 9 12.63 -35.95 -6.76
CA ASP A 9 12.19 -35.97 -5.36
C ASP A 9 12.63 -34.76 -4.52
N LYS A 10 13.29 -33.79 -5.15
CA LYS A 10 13.58 -32.50 -4.56
C LYS A 10 12.35 -31.60 -4.60
N ARG A 11 12.25 -30.73 -3.59
CA ARG A 11 11.18 -29.75 -3.42
C ARG A 11 11.61 -28.39 -3.94
N ILE A 12 10.64 -27.57 -4.34
CA ILE A 12 10.85 -26.13 -4.54
C ILE A 12 11.54 -25.52 -3.32
N SER A 13 12.47 -24.61 -3.58
CA SER A 13 13.35 -23.92 -2.66
C SER A 13 14.48 -24.76 -2.05
N GLN A 14 14.63 -26.03 -2.41
CA GLN A 14 15.83 -26.80 -2.07
C GLN A 14 17.01 -26.40 -2.94
N GLU A 15 18.19 -26.48 -2.34
CA GLU A 15 19.47 -26.25 -2.99
C GLU A 15 19.98 -27.57 -3.62
N VAL A 16 20.65 -27.43 -4.75
CA VAL A 16 21.17 -28.51 -5.58
C VAL A 16 22.59 -28.15 -5.95
N VAL A 17 23.50 -29.10 -5.72
CA VAL A 17 24.89 -29.01 -6.13
C VAL A 17 24.96 -29.09 -7.66
N GLY A 18 25.60 -28.10 -8.28
CA GLY A 18 25.74 -27.96 -9.73
C GLY A 18 26.59 -29.06 -10.36
N ASP A 19 27.60 -29.56 -9.66
CA ASP A 19 28.51 -30.64 -10.10
C ASP A 19 27.76 -31.89 -10.59
N LEU A 20 26.61 -32.16 -9.98
CA LEU A 20 25.75 -33.30 -10.31
C LEU A 20 24.97 -33.12 -11.61
N LEU A 21 24.90 -31.89 -12.15
CA LEU A 21 24.16 -31.53 -13.36
C LEU A 21 25.06 -31.54 -14.61
N GLY A 22 26.35 -31.30 -14.45
CA GLY A 22 27.34 -31.28 -15.53
C GLY A 22 28.65 -30.63 -15.09
N GLU A 23 29.73 -30.90 -15.83
CA GLU A 23 31.08 -30.37 -15.56
C GLU A 23 31.14 -28.84 -15.68
N GLU A 24 30.36 -28.27 -16.60
CA GLU A 24 30.20 -26.82 -16.78
C GLU A 24 29.63 -26.10 -15.55
N PHE A 25 28.94 -26.83 -14.67
CA PHE A 25 28.31 -26.30 -13.46
C PHE A 25 29.11 -26.59 -12.18
N LYS A 26 30.39 -26.93 -12.31
CA LYS A 26 31.24 -27.24 -11.17
C LYS A 26 31.36 -26.06 -10.20
N GLY A 27 31.14 -26.34 -8.91
CA GLY A 27 31.13 -25.36 -7.81
C GLY A 27 29.85 -24.52 -7.71
N TYR A 28 28.89 -24.66 -8.63
CA TYR A 28 27.65 -23.89 -8.56
C TYR A 28 26.69 -24.46 -7.51
N ILE A 29 25.93 -23.58 -6.88
CA ILE A 29 24.77 -23.96 -6.07
C ILE A 29 23.52 -23.36 -6.72
N PHE A 30 22.59 -24.22 -7.11
CA PHE A 30 21.31 -23.83 -7.67
C PHE A 30 20.19 -24.03 -6.67
N LYS A 31 19.21 -23.13 -6.68
CA LYS A 31 17.96 -23.28 -5.97
C LYS A 31 16.82 -23.53 -6.94
N ILE A 32 16.03 -24.57 -6.70
CA ILE A 32 14.84 -24.87 -7.49
C ILE A 32 13.77 -23.82 -7.18
N MET A 33 13.48 -22.91 -8.11
CA MET A 33 12.46 -21.87 -7.92
C MET A 33 11.07 -22.29 -8.40
N GLY A 34 10.99 -23.31 -9.25
CA GLY A 34 9.74 -23.86 -9.76
C GLY A 34 9.94 -24.58 -11.08
N GLY A 35 8.87 -24.66 -11.86
CA GLY A 35 8.87 -25.34 -13.14
C GLY A 35 7.48 -25.43 -13.73
N CYS A 36 7.40 -25.96 -14.94
CA CYS A 36 6.16 -26.26 -15.63
C CYS A 36 6.16 -27.71 -16.10
N ASP A 37 5.00 -28.34 -15.97
CA ASP A 37 4.71 -29.65 -16.57
C ASP A 37 4.62 -29.53 -18.10
N LYS A 38 4.62 -30.66 -18.82
CA LYS A 38 4.42 -30.79 -20.27
C LYS A 38 3.18 -30.06 -20.79
N GLN A 39 2.10 -30.01 -20.02
CA GLN A 39 0.88 -29.27 -20.39
C GLN A 39 0.90 -27.79 -19.93
N GLY A 40 2.05 -27.29 -19.46
CA GLY A 40 2.21 -25.90 -19.02
C GLY A 40 1.64 -25.58 -17.65
N PHE A 41 1.25 -26.58 -16.85
CA PHE A 41 0.80 -26.34 -15.46
C PHE A 41 2.01 -26.00 -14.58
N PRO A 42 2.03 -24.83 -13.93
CA PRO A 42 3.14 -24.40 -13.10
C PRO A 42 3.12 -25.09 -11.74
N MET A 43 4.32 -25.36 -11.20
CA MET A 43 4.49 -25.88 -9.85
C MET A 43 4.04 -24.85 -8.80
N LYS A 44 3.44 -25.32 -7.71
CA LYS A 44 3.03 -24.49 -6.57
C LYS A 44 3.72 -24.94 -5.29
N GLN A 45 4.49 -24.03 -4.68
CA GLN A 45 5.12 -24.28 -3.37
C GLN A 45 4.08 -24.60 -2.30
N GLY A 46 4.38 -25.59 -1.46
CA GLY A 46 3.49 -26.07 -0.38
C GLY A 46 2.53 -27.20 -0.79
N VAL A 47 2.41 -27.52 -2.07
CA VAL A 47 1.65 -28.69 -2.54
C VAL A 47 2.60 -29.88 -2.61
N LEU A 48 2.67 -30.68 -1.54
CA LEU A 48 3.64 -31.77 -1.34
C LEU A 48 3.29 -33.04 -2.12
N THR A 49 3.10 -32.90 -3.43
CA THR A 49 2.82 -34.03 -4.34
C THR A 49 3.78 -33.98 -5.52
N SER A 50 4.10 -35.15 -6.07
CA SER A 50 4.76 -35.31 -7.37
C SER A 50 3.75 -35.41 -8.51
N GLY A 51 2.49 -35.07 -8.28
CA GLY A 51 1.41 -35.07 -9.26
C GLY A 51 0.77 -33.68 -9.42
N ARG A 52 -0.28 -33.60 -10.25
CA ARG A 52 -1.16 -32.43 -10.29
C ARG A 52 -2.31 -32.57 -9.32
N VAL A 53 -2.72 -31.45 -8.74
CA VAL A 53 -3.87 -31.37 -7.81
C VAL A 53 -4.75 -30.20 -8.20
N ARG A 54 -6.08 -30.36 -8.06
CA ARG A 54 -7.05 -29.29 -8.32
C ARG A 54 -7.34 -28.50 -7.05
N LEU A 55 -6.83 -27.28 -6.98
CA LEU A 55 -7.00 -26.38 -5.84
C LEU A 55 -7.93 -25.21 -6.17
N LEU A 56 -8.64 -24.71 -5.16
CA LEU A 56 -9.44 -23.49 -5.24
C LEU A 56 -8.55 -22.27 -4.96
N LEU A 57 -8.13 -21.58 -6.02
CA LEU A 57 -7.20 -20.44 -5.94
C LEU A 57 -7.95 -19.11 -5.83
N HIS A 58 -7.36 -18.14 -5.12
CA HIS A 58 -7.85 -16.76 -4.99
C HIS A 58 -6.83 -15.75 -5.56
N ARG A 59 -7.27 -14.51 -5.80
CA ARG A 59 -6.43 -13.41 -6.30
C ARG A 59 -5.19 -13.20 -5.40
N GLY A 60 -4.01 -13.10 -6.00
CA GLY A 60 -2.74 -12.94 -5.27
C GLY A 60 -2.04 -14.25 -4.88
N THR A 61 -2.67 -15.41 -5.09
CA THR A 61 -1.95 -16.69 -4.97
C THR A 61 -1.10 -17.01 -6.21
N PRO A 62 0.06 -17.67 -6.06
CA PRO A 62 0.81 -18.16 -7.22
C PRO A 62 -0.04 -19.14 -8.03
N CYS A 63 0.20 -19.18 -9.34
CA CYS A 63 -0.59 -19.88 -10.35
C CYS A 63 -1.98 -19.25 -10.64
N PHE A 64 -2.33 -18.15 -9.96
CA PHE A 64 -3.54 -17.37 -10.23
C PHE A 64 -3.28 -15.85 -10.14
N ARG A 65 -2.95 -15.24 -11.28
CA ARG A 65 -2.70 -13.78 -11.35
C ARG A 65 -3.95 -12.96 -11.01
N GLY A 66 -5.15 -13.43 -11.36
CA GLY A 66 -6.42 -12.81 -10.98
C GLY A 66 -6.68 -11.40 -11.54
N PHE A 67 -5.87 -10.90 -12.49
CA PHE A 67 -6.15 -9.64 -13.20
C PHE A 67 -7.37 -9.82 -14.13
N GLY A 68 -8.30 -8.86 -14.10
CA GLY A 68 -9.52 -8.88 -14.92
C GLY A 68 -10.70 -9.67 -14.35
N ARG A 69 -10.62 -10.10 -13.08
CA ARG A 69 -11.66 -10.87 -12.39
C ARG A 69 -12.37 -10.04 -11.33
N ARG A 70 -13.58 -10.46 -10.93
CA ARG A 70 -14.34 -9.78 -9.87
C ARG A 70 -13.59 -9.90 -8.54
N ASN A 71 -13.70 -8.87 -7.70
CA ASN A 71 -13.15 -8.95 -6.35
C ASN A 71 -13.83 -10.09 -5.58
N GLY A 72 -13.04 -10.90 -4.87
CA GLY A 72 -13.54 -12.09 -4.17
C GLY A 72 -13.66 -13.35 -5.04
N GLU A 73 -13.47 -13.26 -6.35
CA GLU A 73 -13.58 -14.43 -7.23
C GLU A 73 -12.51 -15.49 -6.93
N ARG A 74 -12.94 -16.75 -6.84
CA ARG A 74 -12.08 -17.93 -6.66
C ARG A 74 -12.29 -18.88 -7.84
N ARG A 75 -11.22 -19.55 -8.28
CA ARG A 75 -11.29 -20.53 -9.39
C ARG A 75 -10.61 -21.83 -9.00
N ARG A 76 -11.31 -22.95 -9.22
CA ARG A 76 -10.71 -24.28 -9.11
C ARG A 76 -9.83 -24.56 -10.33
N LYS A 77 -8.52 -24.67 -10.15
CA LYS A 77 -7.54 -24.92 -11.22
C LYS A 77 -6.61 -26.06 -10.84
N SER A 78 -6.21 -26.85 -11.84
CA SER A 78 -5.12 -27.82 -11.68
C SER A 78 -3.80 -27.06 -11.54
N VAL A 79 -3.00 -27.48 -10.57
CA VAL A 79 -1.63 -27.00 -10.38
C VAL A 79 -0.71 -28.20 -10.21
N ARG A 80 0.54 -28.03 -10.61
CA ARG A 80 1.57 -29.05 -10.43
C ARG A 80 2.12 -28.96 -8.99
N GLY A 81 2.36 -30.09 -8.35
CA GLY A 81 2.94 -30.12 -7.01
C GLY A 81 4.39 -29.63 -6.98
N CYS A 82 4.94 -29.44 -5.78
CA CYS A 82 6.27 -28.87 -5.60
C CYS A 82 7.41 -29.90 -5.66
N ILE A 83 7.10 -31.19 -5.73
CA ILE A 83 8.09 -32.26 -5.86
C ILE A 83 8.43 -32.43 -7.34
N VAL A 84 9.72 -32.43 -7.65
CA VAL A 84 10.24 -32.60 -9.00
C VAL A 84 10.15 -34.06 -9.40
N SER A 85 9.56 -34.32 -10.58
CA SER A 85 9.53 -35.65 -11.20
C SER A 85 9.72 -35.55 -12.72
N GLN A 86 9.78 -36.70 -13.38
CA GLN A 86 10.08 -36.84 -14.80
C GLN A 86 9.03 -36.23 -15.75
N ASP A 87 7.82 -35.98 -15.26
CA ASP A 87 6.73 -35.37 -16.03
C ASP A 87 6.88 -33.86 -16.22
N LEU A 88 7.84 -33.21 -15.54
CA LEU A 88 8.17 -31.82 -15.78
C LEU A 88 8.82 -31.63 -17.15
N SER A 89 8.39 -30.59 -17.87
CA SER A 89 9.01 -30.18 -19.13
C SER A 89 10.11 -29.16 -18.92
N VAL A 90 9.95 -28.27 -17.93
CA VAL A 90 10.91 -27.20 -17.64
C VAL A 90 11.06 -27.06 -16.13
N ILE A 91 12.29 -26.91 -15.66
CA ILE A 91 12.62 -26.55 -14.27
C ILE A 91 13.29 -25.18 -14.29
N ASN A 92 12.84 -24.29 -13.40
CA ASN A 92 13.44 -22.97 -13.22
C ASN A 92 14.41 -23.01 -12.03
N LEU A 93 15.68 -22.77 -12.30
CA LEU A 93 16.76 -22.73 -11.32
C LEU A 93 17.27 -21.30 -11.16
N VAL A 94 17.64 -20.92 -9.94
CA VAL A 94 18.34 -19.66 -9.65
C VAL A 94 19.69 -19.96 -9.02
N ILE A 95 20.75 -19.31 -9.51
CA ILE A 95 22.09 -19.41 -8.94
C ILE A 95 22.09 -18.72 -7.57
N VAL A 96 22.48 -19.46 -6.54
CA VAL A 96 22.69 -18.94 -5.18
C VAL A 96 24.16 -18.60 -4.97
N LYS A 97 25.06 -19.49 -5.42
CA LYS A 97 26.51 -19.26 -5.42
C LYS A 97 27.06 -19.54 -6.82
N LYS A 98 27.86 -18.60 -7.33
CA LYS A 98 28.62 -18.75 -8.57
C LYS A 98 29.73 -19.78 -8.34
N GLY A 99 29.90 -20.71 -9.28
CA GLY A 99 30.97 -21.71 -9.23
C GLY A 99 32.29 -21.21 -9.82
N GLU A 100 33.17 -22.15 -10.16
CA GLU A 100 34.53 -21.89 -10.64
C GLU A 100 34.53 -21.30 -12.06
N ASN A 101 33.79 -21.93 -12.97
CA ASN A 101 33.75 -21.55 -14.38
C ASN A 101 32.63 -20.56 -14.68
N ASP A 102 32.83 -19.67 -15.65
CA ASP A 102 31.78 -18.78 -16.13
C ASP A 102 30.82 -19.48 -17.11
N LEU A 103 29.53 -19.18 -16.98
CA LEU A 103 28.48 -19.66 -17.87
C LEU A 103 28.19 -18.61 -18.95
N PRO A 104 28.39 -18.94 -20.24
CA PRO A 104 28.21 -18.00 -21.33
C PRO A 104 26.76 -17.47 -21.37
N GLY A 105 26.61 -16.15 -21.49
CA GLY A 105 25.30 -15.48 -21.57
C GLY A 105 24.52 -15.39 -20.25
N LEU A 106 25.02 -15.97 -19.14
CA LEU A 106 24.37 -15.87 -17.83
C LEU A 106 25.22 -15.13 -16.81
N THR A 107 26.46 -15.56 -16.56
CA THR A 107 27.36 -14.90 -15.60
C THR A 107 28.31 -13.91 -16.27
N ASP A 108 28.54 -14.07 -17.57
CA ASP A 108 29.43 -13.21 -18.38
C ASP A 108 28.85 -11.79 -18.59
N THR A 109 27.52 -11.69 -18.79
CA THR A 109 26.90 -10.40 -19.10
C THR A 109 26.27 -9.73 -17.88
N GLU A 110 26.69 -8.51 -17.58
CA GLU A 110 26.06 -7.69 -16.55
C GLU A 110 24.93 -6.83 -17.12
N LYS A 111 23.71 -7.06 -16.63
CA LYS A 111 22.55 -6.25 -17.02
C LYS A 111 22.29 -5.13 -16.01
N PRO A 112 22.45 -3.85 -16.38
CA PRO A 112 22.23 -2.74 -15.46
C PRO A 112 20.76 -2.64 -15.04
N ARG A 113 20.53 -2.18 -13.81
CA ARG A 113 19.16 -1.98 -13.29
C ARG A 113 18.48 -0.84 -14.05
N MET A 114 17.36 -1.16 -14.73
CA MET A 114 16.62 -0.19 -15.53
C MET A 114 16.04 0.99 -14.72
N ARG A 115 15.71 0.77 -13.43
CA ARG A 115 15.04 1.77 -12.59
C ARG A 115 15.70 1.84 -11.22
N GLY A 116 16.05 3.05 -10.82
CA GLY A 116 16.45 3.35 -9.44
C GLY A 116 15.26 3.55 -8.49
N PRO A 117 15.54 3.73 -7.19
CA PRO A 117 14.52 3.98 -6.18
C PRO A 117 13.77 5.31 -6.44
N LYS A 118 12.45 5.30 -6.24
CA LYS A 118 11.58 6.50 -6.41
C LYS A 118 11.30 7.24 -5.10
N ARG A 119 11.34 6.55 -3.97
CA ARG A 119 10.98 7.11 -2.65
C ARG A 119 12.22 7.74 -2.01
N ALA A 120 12.10 8.95 -1.45
CA ALA A 120 13.21 9.69 -0.83
C ALA A 120 14.01 8.85 0.18
N SER A 121 13.33 8.11 1.07
CA SER A 121 14.01 7.25 2.05
C SER A 121 14.77 6.06 1.43
N LYS A 122 14.31 5.53 0.29
CA LYS A 122 15.04 4.47 -0.42
C LYS A 122 16.23 5.02 -1.20
N ILE A 123 16.15 6.26 -1.66
CA ILE A 123 17.27 6.96 -2.31
C ILE A 123 18.37 7.20 -1.28
N LYS A 124 18.02 7.75 -0.09
CA LYS A 124 18.98 7.93 1.02
C LYS A 124 19.69 6.62 1.38
N LYS A 125 18.96 5.51 1.51
CA LYS A 125 19.54 4.18 1.79
C LYS A 125 20.47 3.66 0.69
N LEU A 126 20.20 3.99 -0.58
CA LEU A 126 21.03 3.50 -1.69
C LEU A 126 22.38 4.22 -1.75
N PHE A 127 22.37 5.53 -1.47
CA PHE A 127 23.55 6.39 -1.53
C PHE A 127 24.17 6.66 -0.14
N ASN A 128 23.72 5.93 0.89
CA ASN A 128 24.12 6.13 2.29
C ASN A 128 24.08 7.60 2.77
N LEU A 129 23.04 8.33 2.35
CA LEU A 129 22.86 9.75 2.70
C LEU A 129 22.21 9.91 4.07
N GLY A 130 22.59 10.98 4.75
CA GLY A 130 21.96 11.48 5.96
C GLY A 130 20.54 12.01 5.73
N LYS A 131 19.90 12.44 6.81
CA LYS A 131 18.54 12.97 6.79
C LYS A 131 18.49 14.37 6.16
N ASP A 132 19.51 15.18 6.40
CA ASP A 132 19.55 16.57 5.98
C ASP A 132 20.02 16.73 4.52
N ASP A 133 20.68 15.71 3.97
CA ASP A 133 21.11 15.68 2.58
C ASP A 133 19.94 15.71 1.59
N ASP A 134 20.08 16.54 0.55
CA ASP A 134 19.14 16.59 -0.56
C ASP A 134 19.33 15.41 -1.49
N VAL A 135 18.25 14.68 -1.74
CA VAL A 135 18.22 13.50 -2.60
C VAL A 135 18.11 13.87 -4.09
N ARG A 136 17.76 15.11 -4.43
CA ARG A 136 17.44 15.52 -5.82
C ARG A 136 18.64 15.41 -6.76
N SER A 137 19.83 15.82 -6.32
CA SER A 137 21.07 15.73 -7.09
C SER A 137 21.38 14.27 -7.46
N TYR A 138 21.28 13.37 -6.48
CA TYR A 138 21.57 11.95 -6.65
C TYR A 138 20.61 11.22 -7.59
N VAL A 139 19.35 11.67 -7.71
CA VAL A 139 18.41 11.09 -8.70
C VAL A 139 18.85 11.31 -10.14
N ASN A 140 19.69 12.31 -10.41
CA ASN A 140 20.22 12.56 -11.74
C ASN A 140 21.23 11.50 -12.18
N THR A 141 21.89 10.79 -11.25
CA THR A 141 22.90 9.75 -11.57
C THR A 141 22.30 8.57 -12.32
N TYR A 142 21.06 8.18 -11.99
CA TYR A 142 20.35 7.09 -12.66
C TYR A 142 19.25 7.59 -13.60
N ARG A 143 19.43 8.79 -14.18
CA ARG A 143 18.58 9.25 -15.28
C ARG A 143 18.70 8.28 -16.45
N ARG A 144 17.55 7.88 -16.97
CA ARG A 144 17.52 7.05 -18.18
C ARG A 144 17.63 7.94 -19.40
N THR A 145 18.73 7.85 -20.11
CA THR A 145 18.92 8.41 -21.45
C THR A 145 18.53 7.36 -22.48
N PHE A 146 17.77 7.76 -23.49
CA PHE A 146 17.39 6.88 -24.61
C PHE A 146 17.07 7.71 -25.85
N LEU A 147 17.16 7.08 -27.02
CA LEU A 147 16.74 7.65 -28.29
C LEU A 147 15.22 7.51 -28.42
N ASN A 148 14.52 8.60 -28.70
CA ASN A 148 13.13 8.55 -29.10
C ASN A 148 12.99 7.93 -30.50
N LYS A 149 11.77 7.53 -30.89
CA LYS A 149 11.48 7.04 -32.26
C LYS A 149 11.94 7.99 -33.38
N LYS A 150 12.04 9.29 -33.09
CA LYS A 150 12.53 10.34 -34.01
C LYS A 150 14.05 10.55 -33.97
N GLY A 151 14.83 9.63 -33.40
CA GLY A 151 16.30 9.73 -33.29
C GLY A 151 16.83 10.74 -32.27
N LYS A 152 15.97 11.53 -31.61
CA LYS A 152 16.39 12.53 -30.61
C LYS A 152 16.74 11.88 -29.27
N LYS A 153 17.91 12.23 -28.70
CA LYS A 153 18.32 11.84 -27.34
C LYS A 153 17.44 12.55 -26.31
N VAL A 154 16.78 11.79 -25.44
CA VAL A 154 15.95 12.31 -24.35
C VAL A 154 16.34 11.65 -23.04
N SER A 155 16.32 12.43 -21.94
CA SER A 155 16.50 11.92 -20.59
C SER A 155 15.19 11.94 -19.81
N LYS A 156 14.93 10.90 -19.01
CA LYS A 156 13.78 10.83 -18.10
C LYS A 156 14.24 10.50 -16.68
N ALA A 157 13.69 11.24 -15.71
CA ALA A 157 13.89 11.02 -14.29
C ALA A 157 12.55 10.73 -13.58
N PRO A 158 12.54 9.90 -12.53
CA PRO A 158 11.35 9.69 -11.72
C PRO A 158 11.08 10.90 -10.83
N LYS A 159 9.81 11.32 -10.72
CA LYS A 159 9.38 12.24 -9.66
C LYS A 159 9.59 11.60 -8.29
N ILE A 160 10.41 12.22 -7.46
CA ILE A 160 10.72 11.74 -6.11
C ILE A 160 9.46 11.74 -5.26
N GLN A 161 9.13 10.59 -4.69
CA GLN A 161 7.99 10.44 -3.81
C GLN A 161 8.41 10.59 -2.35
N ARG A 162 7.53 11.18 -1.52
CA ARG A 162 7.76 11.39 -0.08
C ARG A 162 8.94 12.33 0.24
N LEU A 163 9.36 13.15 -0.72
CA LEU A 163 10.26 14.26 -0.43
C LEU A 163 9.49 15.33 0.36
N VAL A 164 10.09 15.85 1.43
CA VAL A 164 9.53 16.99 2.16
C VAL A 164 9.73 18.24 1.31
N THR A 165 8.64 18.88 0.93
CA THR A 165 8.67 20.13 0.14
C THR A 165 7.95 21.26 0.88
N PRO A 166 8.22 22.54 0.56
CA PRO A 166 7.53 23.67 1.16
C PRO A 166 6.00 23.55 1.08
N LEU A 167 5.47 23.06 -0.05
CA LEU A 167 4.05 22.79 -0.24
C LEU A 167 3.50 21.75 0.75
N THR A 168 4.25 20.69 1.04
CA THR A 168 3.82 19.69 2.05
C THR A 168 3.81 20.27 3.46
N LEU A 169 4.77 21.12 3.79
CA LEU A 169 4.84 21.82 5.08
C LEU A 169 3.70 22.83 5.22
N GLN A 170 3.41 23.60 4.17
CA GLN A 170 2.30 24.54 4.10
C GLN A 170 0.96 23.83 4.31
N ARG A 171 0.70 22.72 3.60
CA ARG A 171 -0.53 21.91 3.79
C ARG A 171 -0.64 21.34 5.21
N LYS A 172 0.48 20.97 5.83
CA LYS A 172 0.50 20.52 7.23
C LYS A 172 0.14 21.66 8.19
N ARG A 173 0.73 22.85 7.99
CA ARG A 173 0.42 24.07 8.77
C ARG A 173 -1.04 24.47 8.61
N ALA A 174 -1.56 24.50 7.39
CA ALA A 174 -2.97 24.81 7.08
C ALA A 174 -3.93 23.87 7.82
N ARG A 175 -3.70 22.55 7.77
CA ARG A 175 -4.52 21.58 8.52
C ARG A 175 -4.59 21.89 10.02
N ILE A 176 -3.46 22.29 10.62
CA ILE A 176 -3.40 22.64 12.04
C ILE A 176 -4.17 23.94 12.28
N ALA A 177 -4.02 24.94 11.41
CA ALA A 177 -4.76 26.19 11.47
C ALA A 177 -6.28 25.96 11.35
N ASP A 178 -6.73 25.13 10.42
CA ASP A 178 -8.15 24.78 10.24
C ASP A 178 -8.75 24.12 11.49
N LYS A 179 -7.98 23.23 12.13
CA LYS A 179 -8.38 22.63 13.41
C LYS A 179 -8.55 23.69 14.50
N LYS A 180 -7.59 24.60 14.64
CA LYS A 180 -7.67 25.71 15.60
C LYS A 180 -8.84 26.64 15.32
N LYS A 181 -9.05 27.01 14.05
CA LYS A 181 -10.17 27.84 13.58
C LYS A 181 -11.51 27.20 13.90
N ARG A 182 -11.66 25.89 13.70
CA ARG A 182 -12.89 25.15 14.03
C ARG A 182 -13.19 25.19 15.53
N ILE A 183 -12.18 25.01 16.37
CA ILE A 183 -12.35 25.08 17.83
C ILE A 183 -12.73 26.50 18.26
N ALA A 184 -12.04 27.52 17.74
CA ALA A 184 -12.33 28.91 18.05
C ALA A 184 -13.76 29.29 17.65
N LYS A 185 -14.18 28.92 16.43
CA LYS A 185 -15.56 29.13 15.93
C LYS A 185 -16.60 28.47 16.83
N LYS A 186 -16.40 27.20 17.20
CA LYS A 186 -17.30 26.50 18.14
C LYS A 186 -17.40 27.23 19.49
N LYS A 187 -16.28 27.74 20.00
CA LYS A 187 -16.24 28.47 21.28
C LYS A 187 -16.97 29.82 21.20
N SER A 188 -16.80 30.56 20.11
CA SER A 188 -17.51 31.84 19.90
C SER A 188 -19.01 31.62 19.74
N GLU A 189 -19.43 30.66 18.91
CA GLU A 189 -20.85 30.30 18.72
C GLU A 189 -21.51 29.85 20.04
N ALA A 190 -20.80 29.04 20.84
CA ALA A 190 -21.29 28.64 22.15
C ALA A 190 -21.47 29.86 23.08
N ALA A 191 -20.52 30.79 23.08
CA ALA A 191 -20.62 32.01 23.90
C ALA A 191 -21.76 32.93 23.44
N GLU A 192 -21.97 33.07 22.13
CA GLU A 192 -23.09 33.83 21.55
C GLU A 192 -24.44 33.20 21.92
N TYR A 193 -24.55 31.87 21.83
CA TYR A 193 -25.75 31.15 22.23
C TYR A 193 -26.08 31.33 23.72
N GLN A 194 -25.07 31.33 24.59
CA GLN A 194 -25.27 31.60 26.03
C GLN A 194 -25.80 33.02 26.29
N LYS A 195 -25.32 34.03 25.55
CA LYS A 195 -25.85 35.40 25.62
C LYS A 195 -27.32 35.46 25.20
N LEU A 196 -27.68 34.79 24.11
CA LEU A 196 -29.06 34.69 23.63
C LEU A 196 -29.98 34.04 24.67
N LEU A 197 -29.53 32.94 25.31
CA LEU A 197 -30.29 32.27 26.36
C LEU A 197 -30.55 33.20 27.55
N ALA A 198 -29.54 33.95 27.98
CA ALA A 198 -29.68 34.90 29.08
C ALA A 198 -30.72 36.00 28.77
N GLN A 199 -30.74 36.53 27.55
CA GLN A 199 -31.74 37.50 27.09
C GLN A 199 -33.16 36.91 27.14
N ARG A 200 -33.37 35.71 26.58
CA ARG A 200 -34.69 35.04 26.58
C ARG A 200 -35.20 34.74 27.99
N LEU A 201 -34.32 34.32 28.90
CA LEU A 201 -34.70 34.08 30.29
C LEU A 201 -35.10 35.38 31.00
N LYS A 202 -34.43 36.50 30.70
CA LYS A 202 -34.80 37.82 31.22
C LYS A 202 -36.17 38.26 30.70
N GLU A 203 -36.37 38.22 29.38
CA GLU A 203 -37.67 38.55 28.75
C GLU A 203 -38.81 37.69 29.30
N GLN A 204 -38.58 36.40 29.57
CA GLN A 204 -39.58 35.52 30.16
C GLN A 204 -39.93 35.91 31.60
N ARG A 205 -38.93 36.29 32.41
CA ARG A 205 -39.16 36.80 33.78
C ARG A 205 -39.94 38.10 33.75
N ASP A 206 -39.56 39.02 32.87
CA ASP A 206 -40.22 40.32 32.72
C ASP A 206 -41.68 40.12 32.28
N ARG A 207 -41.94 39.29 31.26
CA ARG A 207 -43.31 38.92 30.82
C ARG A 207 -44.14 38.26 31.93
N ARG A 208 -43.52 37.39 32.74
CA ARG A 208 -44.19 36.77 33.91
C ARG A 208 -44.55 37.82 34.96
N SER A 209 -43.64 38.76 35.24
CA SER A 209 -43.90 39.84 36.19
C SER A 209 -45.04 40.77 35.70
N GLU A 210 -45.05 41.13 34.42
CA GLU A 210 -46.11 41.94 33.79
C GLU A 210 -47.48 41.27 33.85
N SER A 211 -47.54 39.97 33.53
CA SER A 211 -48.80 39.21 33.61
C SER A 211 -49.33 39.11 35.04
N MET A 212 -48.45 38.92 36.03
CA MET A 212 -48.82 38.94 37.44
C MET A 212 -49.28 40.34 37.89
N ALA A 213 -48.62 41.41 37.44
CA ALA A 213 -49.01 42.79 37.71
C ALA A 213 -50.40 43.10 37.11
N LYS A 214 -50.65 42.71 35.85
CA LYS A 214 -51.96 42.81 35.20
C LYS A 214 -53.05 42.00 35.93
N ARG A 215 -52.71 40.84 36.49
CA ARG A 215 -53.64 40.03 37.29
C ARG A 215 -53.95 40.70 38.63
N ARG A 216 -52.95 41.23 39.31
CA ARG A 216 -53.12 42.00 40.57
C ARG A 216 -53.97 43.24 40.35
N SER A 217 -53.74 44.00 39.29
CA SER A 217 -54.55 45.20 38.98
C SER A 217 -56.01 44.83 38.69
N LYS A 218 -56.26 43.77 37.90
CA LYS A 218 -57.62 43.25 37.66
C LYS A 218 -58.33 42.80 38.95
N LEU A 219 -57.62 42.09 39.84
CA LEU A 219 -58.18 41.67 41.14
C LEU A 219 -58.53 42.89 42.00
N SER A 220 -57.64 43.90 42.07
CA SER A 220 -57.90 45.13 42.82
C SER A 220 -59.08 45.95 42.27
N ALA A 221 -59.29 45.90 40.94
CA ALA A 221 -60.44 46.52 40.28
C ALA A 221 -61.74 45.73 40.56
N ALA A 222 -61.69 44.39 40.59
CA ALA A 222 -62.83 43.54 40.93
C ALA A 222 -63.30 43.71 42.39
N THR A 223 -62.37 43.91 43.34
CA THR A 223 -62.71 44.24 44.74
C THR A 223 -63.26 45.66 44.92
N LYS A 224 -63.11 46.54 43.93
CA LYS A 224 -63.65 47.91 43.93
C LYS A 224 -65.01 48.02 43.22
N ALA A 225 -65.53 46.93 42.64
CA ALA A 225 -66.91 46.92 42.15
C ALA A 225 -67.85 46.93 43.37
N PRO A 226 -68.79 47.89 43.48
CA PRO A 226 -69.68 47.96 44.62
C PRO A 226 -70.59 46.73 44.64
N ALA A 227 -70.76 46.12 45.81
CA ALA A 227 -71.87 45.20 46.04
C ALA A 227 -73.16 45.98 45.76
N ALA A 228 -73.94 45.52 44.77
CA ALA A 228 -75.27 46.06 44.53
C ALA A 228 -76.11 45.83 45.80
N SER A 229 -76.41 46.91 46.53
CA SER A 229 -77.40 46.92 47.59
C SER A 229 -78.79 46.99 46.99
N ALA A 230 -79.67 46.13 47.50
CA ALA A 230 -81.11 46.01 47.25
C ALA A 230 -81.88 47.32 47.49
#